data_AF-A0A2E7JLN7-F1
#
_entry.id   AF-A0A2E7JLN7-F1
#
_cell.length_a   1.000
_cell.length_b   1.000
_cell.length_c   1.000
_cell.angle_alpha   90.00
_cell.angle_beta   90.00
_cell.angle_gamma   90.00
#
_symmetry.space_group_name_H-M   'P 1'
#
loop_
_entity.id
_entity.type
_entity.pdbx_description
1 polymer ?
#
loop_
_entity_poly.entity_id
_entity_poly.type
_entity_poly.pdbx_seq_one_letter_code
_entity_poly.pdbx_strand_id
1 'polypeptide(L)'
;MDTLWSNLVKGLQEGAVVAADKAGDLTRIARARLDIAATKNQIQRTQTELGARVHELLTAGSDLAADTQVQALCNQLTAQGDELLAAETAYADLQSELQSRDDTDAELEDI
;
A
#
# COMPACT_ATOMS: atom_id res chain seq x y z
N MET A 1 26.55 40.53 -13.51
CA MET A 1 26.20 39.47 -14.48
C MET A 1 26.36 38.10 -13.83
N ASP A 2 27.44 37.87 -13.08
CA ASP A 2 27.65 36.59 -12.35
C ASP A 2 26.52 36.22 -11.38
N THR A 3 25.87 37.19 -10.76
CA THR A 3 24.77 36.99 -9.80
C THR A 3 23.47 36.48 -10.41
N LEU A 4 23.15 36.84 -11.66
CA LEU A 4 21.94 36.35 -12.34
C LEU A 4 22.13 34.91 -12.82
N TRP A 5 23.33 34.59 -13.30
CA TRP A 5 23.68 33.23 -13.71
C TRP A 5 23.77 32.27 -12.51
N SER A 6 24.37 32.71 -11.40
CA SER A 6 24.42 31.90 -10.17
C SER A 6 23.03 31.61 -9.62
N ASN A 7 22.12 32.58 -9.67
CA ASN A 7 20.74 32.40 -9.20
C ASN A 7 19.95 31.45 -10.09
N LEU A 8 20.16 31.50 -11.42
CA LEU A 8 19.55 30.55 -12.36
C LEU A 8 20.02 29.12 -12.12
N VAL A 9 21.34 28.93 -11.97
CA VAL A 9 21.93 27.61 -11.70
C VAL A 9 21.43 27.07 -10.36
N LYS A 10 21.32 27.93 -9.34
CA LYS A 10 20.78 27.56 -8.02
C LYS A 10 19.31 27.13 -8.10
N GLY A 11 18.47 27.89 -8.79
CA GLY A 11 17.06 27.52 -8.98
C GLY A 11 16.87 26.23 -9.78
N LEU A 12 17.74 25.94 -10.74
CA LEU A 12 17.72 24.67 -11.48
C LEU A 12 18.17 23.49 -10.62
N GLN A 13 19.17 23.68 -9.74
CA GLN A 13 19.60 22.68 -8.77
C GLN A 13 18.51 22.40 -7.73
N GLU A 14 17.88 23.44 -7.20
CA GLU A 14 16.76 23.35 -6.25
C GLU A 14 15.58 22.62 -6.90
N GLY A 15 15.19 22.99 -8.13
CA GLY A 15 14.12 22.29 -8.86
C GLY A 15 14.43 20.82 -9.16
N ALA A 16 15.70 20.47 -9.42
CA ALA A 16 16.12 19.09 -9.61
C ALA A 16 16.00 18.26 -8.32
N VAL A 17 16.31 18.86 -7.16
CA VAL A 17 16.15 18.21 -5.84
C VAL A 17 14.67 17.97 -5.54
N VAL A 18 13.82 18.98 -5.71
CA VAL A 18 12.36 18.87 -5.49
C VAL A 18 11.74 17.78 -6.39
N ALA A 19 12.14 17.73 -7.66
CA ALA A 19 11.66 16.71 -8.58
C ALA A 19 12.10 15.28 -8.18
N ALA A 20 13.33 15.14 -7.66
CA ALA A 20 13.83 13.85 -7.17
C ALA A 20 13.07 13.39 -5.91
N ASP A 21 12.79 14.30 -4.98
CA ASP A 21 12.02 14.01 -3.78
C ASP A 21 10.60 13.57 -4.12
N LYS A 22 9.92 14.28 -5.04
CA LYS A 22 8.58 13.92 -5.48
C LYS A 22 8.53 12.57 -6.20
N ALA A 23 9.55 12.26 -7.01
CA ALA A 23 9.68 10.94 -7.62
C ALA A 23 9.87 9.83 -6.57
N GLY A 24 10.61 10.12 -5.50
CA GLY A 24 10.75 9.24 -4.34
C GLY A 24 9.41 8.95 -3.66
N ASP A 25 8.58 9.96 -3.44
CA ASP A 25 7.26 9.80 -2.85
C ASP A 25 6.32 8.94 -3.69
N LEU A 26 6.26 9.22 -4.99
CA LEU A 26 5.46 8.43 -5.92
C LEU A 26 5.88 6.97 -5.94
N THR A 27 7.19 6.71 -5.80
CA THR A 27 7.72 5.35 -5.68
C THR A 27 7.25 4.68 -4.39
N ARG A 28 7.28 5.38 -3.25
CA ARG A 28 6.79 4.86 -1.96
C ARG A 28 5.28 4.54 -2.02
N ILE A 29 4.49 5.46 -2.56
CA ILE A 29 3.05 5.27 -2.78
C ILE A 29 2.75 4.10 -3.71
N ALA A 30 3.46 4.01 -4.84
CA ALA A 30 3.30 2.91 -5.79
C ALA A 30 3.62 1.56 -5.14
N ARG A 31 4.69 1.50 -4.33
CA ARG A 31 5.06 0.30 -3.61
C ARG A 31 3.97 -0.14 -2.63
N ALA A 32 3.48 0.77 -1.80
CA ALA A 32 2.42 0.46 -0.84
C ALA A 32 1.14 -0.05 -1.55
N ARG A 33 0.77 0.54 -2.69
CA ARG A 33 -0.38 0.06 -3.51
C ARG A 33 -0.15 -1.33 -4.08
N LEU A 34 1.07 -1.66 -4.51
CA LEU A 34 1.42 -3.00 -4.99
C LEU A 34 1.35 -4.03 -3.87
N ASP A 35 1.81 -3.69 -2.68
CA ASP A 35 1.75 -4.58 -1.52
C ASP A 35 0.28 -4.86 -1.13
N ILE A 36 -0.58 -3.83 -1.08
CA ILE A 36 -2.03 -3.99 -0.88
C ILE A 36 -2.64 -4.90 -1.95
N ALA A 37 -2.31 -4.68 -3.22
CA ALA A 37 -2.83 -5.49 -4.32
C ALA A 37 -2.36 -6.95 -4.22
N ALA A 38 -1.12 -7.20 -3.79
CA ALA A 38 -0.59 -8.53 -3.57
C ALA A 38 -1.37 -9.25 -2.46
N THR A 39 -1.59 -8.60 -1.31
CA THR A 39 -2.36 -9.17 -0.20
C THR A 39 -3.81 -9.46 -0.61
N LYS A 40 -4.47 -8.54 -1.32
CA LYS A 40 -5.84 -8.77 -1.86
C LYS A 40 -5.90 -9.99 -2.79
N ASN A 41 -4.91 -10.14 -3.66
CA ASN A 41 -4.82 -11.32 -4.54
C ASN A 41 -4.60 -12.62 -3.75
N GLN A 42 -3.82 -12.59 -2.67
CA GLN A 42 -3.64 -13.74 -1.80
C GLN A 42 -4.95 -14.12 -1.09
N ILE A 43 -5.66 -13.14 -0.52
CA ILE A 43 -6.99 -13.35 0.09
C ILE A 43 -7.94 -14.00 -0.91
N GLN A 44 -8.03 -13.47 -2.14
CA GLN A 44 -8.92 -14.02 -3.17
C GLN A 44 -8.61 -15.49 -3.50
N ARG A 45 -7.34 -15.86 -3.52
CA ARG A 45 -6.92 -17.26 -3.72
C ARG A 45 -7.34 -18.13 -2.54
N THR A 46 -7.07 -17.71 -1.31
CA THR A 46 -7.47 -18.43 -0.09
C THR A 46 -8.99 -18.60 -0.03
N GLN A 47 -9.77 -17.58 -0.39
CA GLN A 47 -11.24 -17.66 -0.46
C GLN A 47 -11.71 -18.66 -1.53
N THR A 48 -11.04 -18.70 -2.68
CA THR A 48 -11.37 -19.65 -3.75
C THR A 48 -11.10 -21.08 -3.30
N GLU A 49 -9.96 -21.32 -2.65
CA GLU A 49 -9.60 -22.63 -2.09
C GLU A 49 -10.58 -23.05 -0.99
N LEU A 50 -10.92 -22.14 -0.08
CA LEU A 50 -11.91 -22.38 0.97
C LEU A 50 -13.27 -22.74 0.36
N GLY A 51 -13.73 -21.99 -0.63
CA GLY A 51 -14.98 -22.24 -1.32
C GLY A 51 -15.01 -23.62 -1.98
N ALA A 52 -13.92 -24.02 -2.65
CA ALA A 52 -13.79 -25.34 -3.24
C ALA A 52 -13.87 -26.45 -2.17
N ARG A 53 -13.12 -26.30 -1.07
CA ARG A 53 -13.10 -27.29 0.03
C ARG A 53 -14.46 -27.42 0.71
N VAL A 54 -15.11 -26.29 0.99
CA VAL A 54 -16.46 -26.25 1.58
C VAL A 54 -17.46 -26.93 0.66
N HIS A 55 -17.40 -26.68 -0.65
CA HIS A 55 -18.28 -27.30 -1.63
C HIS A 55 -18.12 -28.83 -1.70
N GLU A 56 -16.87 -29.32 -1.67
CA GLU A 56 -16.57 -30.76 -1.61
C GLU A 56 -17.19 -31.41 -0.37
N LEU A 57 -16.98 -30.81 0.81
CA LEU A 57 -17.49 -31.34 2.08
C LEU A 57 -19.01 -31.35 2.13
N LEU A 58 -19.65 -30.27 1.65
CA LEU A 58 -21.12 -30.18 1.57
C LEU A 58 -21.70 -31.26 0.66
N THR A 59 -21.06 -31.50 -0.49
CA THR A 59 -21.49 -32.53 -1.45
C THR A 59 -21.31 -33.94 -0.88
N ALA A 60 -20.26 -34.14 -0.08
CA ALA A 60 -20.00 -35.39 0.64
C ALA A 60 -20.86 -35.56 1.91
N GLY A 61 -21.67 -34.56 2.31
CA GLY A 61 -22.43 -34.58 3.56
C GLY A 61 -21.55 -34.62 4.82
N SER A 62 -20.32 -34.14 4.71
CA SER A 62 -19.32 -34.15 5.79
C SER A 62 -19.46 -32.93 6.70
N ASP A 63 -18.95 -33.04 7.92
CA ASP A 63 -18.93 -31.92 8.87
C ASP A 63 -17.81 -30.93 8.50
N LEU A 64 -18.22 -29.71 8.14
CA LEU A 64 -17.34 -28.58 7.84
C LEU A 64 -16.53 -28.13 9.06
N ALA A 65 -17.15 -28.16 10.24
CA ALA A 65 -16.52 -27.65 11.46
C ALA A 65 -15.39 -28.55 11.94
N ALA A 66 -15.46 -29.85 11.62
CA ALA A 66 -14.41 -30.82 11.94
C ALA A 66 -13.25 -30.82 10.92
N ASP A 67 -13.40 -30.18 9.77
CA ASP A 67 -12.39 -30.21 8.71
C ASP A 67 -11.22 -29.26 9.01
N THR A 68 -10.05 -29.85 9.25
CA THR A 68 -8.83 -29.11 9.60
C THR A 68 -8.34 -28.17 8.50
N GLN A 69 -8.63 -28.47 7.22
CA GLN A 69 -8.23 -27.60 6.11
C GLN A 69 -9.13 -26.36 6.05
N VAL A 70 -10.45 -26.51 6.25
CA VAL A 70 -11.38 -25.37 6.41
C VAL A 70 -10.93 -24.47 7.56
N GLN A 71 -10.61 -25.04 8.72
CA GLN A 71 -10.12 -24.27 9.87
C GLN A 71 -8.83 -23.51 9.55
N ALA A 72 -7.86 -24.17 8.89
CA ALA A 72 -6.60 -23.56 8.51
C ALA A 72 -6.80 -22.39 7.52
N LEU A 73 -7.63 -22.57 6.50
CA LEU A 73 -7.94 -21.53 5.51
C LEU A 73 -8.67 -20.35 6.14
N CYS A 74 -9.59 -20.59 7.08
CA CYS A 74 -10.22 -19.52 7.85
C CYS A 74 -9.22 -18.71 8.68
N ASN A 75 -8.32 -19.39 9.40
CA ASN A 75 -7.27 -18.73 10.19
C ASN A 75 -6.32 -17.92 9.29
N GLN A 76 -5.97 -18.48 8.12
CA GLN A 76 -5.16 -17.78 7.13
C GLN A 76 -5.88 -16.54 6.59
N LEU A 77 -7.19 -16.60 6.31
CA LEU A 77 -7.98 -15.44 5.91
C LEU A 77 -8.02 -14.35 6.98
N THR A 78 -8.14 -14.73 8.26
CA THR A 78 -8.07 -13.77 9.37
C THR A 78 -6.72 -13.06 9.40
N ALA A 79 -5.61 -13.82 9.37
CA ALA A 79 -4.27 -13.24 9.37
C ALA A 79 -4.02 -12.33 8.15
N GLN A 80 -4.41 -12.77 6.95
CA GLN A 80 -4.30 -11.96 5.73
C GLN A 80 -5.19 -10.70 5.79
N GLY A 81 -6.34 -10.77 6.46
CA GLY A 81 -7.20 -9.63 6.72
C GLY A 81 -6.54 -8.59 7.63
N ASP A 82 -5.90 -9.03 8.70
CA ASP A 82 -5.13 -8.17 9.61
C ASP A 82 -3.94 -7.52 8.89
N GLU A 83 -3.22 -8.28 8.07
CA GLU A 83 -2.12 -7.78 7.23
C GLU A 83 -2.60 -6.74 6.22
N LEU A 84 -3.75 -6.97 5.59
CA LEU A 84 -4.34 -6.03 4.65
C LEU A 84 -4.72 -4.73 5.34
N LEU A 85 -5.36 -4.81 6.51
CA LEU A 85 -5.72 -3.65 7.32
C LEU A 85 -4.48 -2.83 7.66
N ALA A 86 -3.42 -3.49 8.16
CA ALA A 86 -2.17 -2.83 8.50
C ALA A 86 -1.52 -2.13 7.30
N ALA A 87 -1.54 -2.77 6.12
CA ALA A 87 -1.02 -2.18 4.89
C ALA A 87 -1.85 -0.97 4.42
N GLU A 88 -3.18 -1.03 4.52
CA GLU A 88 -4.08 0.08 4.18
C GLU A 88 -3.92 1.26 5.14
N THR A 89 -3.74 1.00 6.45
CA THR A 89 -3.42 2.05 7.43
C THR A 89 -2.08 2.71 7.13
N ALA A 90 -1.02 1.93 6.92
CA ALA A 90 0.30 2.48 6.60
C ALA A 90 0.29 3.32 5.30
N TYR A 91 -0.51 2.91 4.31
CA TYR A 91 -0.72 3.69 3.09
C TYR A 91 -1.43 5.03 3.35
N ALA A 92 -2.47 5.03 4.19
CA ALA A 92 -3.19 6.24 4.56
C ALA A 92 -2.30 7.21 5.34
N ASP A 93 -1.51 6.70 6.28
CA ASP A 93 -0.55 7.50 7.05
C ASP A 93 0.51 8.12 6.12
N LEU A 94 1.05 7.34 5.18
CA LEU A 94 1.98 7.84 4.17
C LEU A 94 1.36 8.94 3.30
N GLN A 95 0.10 8.79 2.88
CA GLN A 95 -0.58 9.86 2.14
C GLN A 95 -0.74 11.12 2.98
N SER A 96 -1.12 10.98 4.25
CA SER A 96 -1.27 12.12 5.16
C SER A 96 0.06 12.83 5.42
N GLU A 97 1.15 12.07 5.63
CA GLU A 97 2.51 12.61 5.81
C GLU A 97 2.92 13.44 4.60
N LEU A 98 2.77 12.88 3.39
CA LEU A 98 3.14 13.55 2.15
C LEU A 98 2.30 14.80 1.88
N GLN A 99 0.99 14.76 2.15
CA GLN A 99 0.12 15.93 2.01
C GLN A 99 0.53 17.04 2.97
N SER A 100 0.78 16.71 4.25
CA SER A 100 1.18 17.71 5.24
C SER A 100 2.51 18.39 4.90
N ARG A 101 3.43 17.64 4.26
CA ARG A 101 4.70 18.19 3.81
C ARG A 101 4.52 19.12 2.61
N ASP A 102 3.74 18.70 1.61
CA ASP A 102 3.41 19.55 0.46
C ASP A 102 2.75 20.88 0.90
N ASP A 103 1.84 20.83 1.90
CA ASP A 103 1.18 22.03 2.44
C ASP A 103 2.16 22.95 3.18
N THR A 104 3.13 22.38 3.92
CA THR A 104 4.17 23.15 4.62
C THR A 104 5.13 23.83 3.64
N ASP A 105 5.52 23.12 2.58
CA ASP A 105 6.41 23.67 1.56
C ASP A 105 5.73 24.81 0.79
N ALA A 106 4.42 24.70 0.52
CA ALA A 106 3.64 25.76 -0.12
C ALA A 106 3.52 27.04 0.75
N GLU A 107 3.33 26.90 2.07
CA GLU A 107 3.29 28.04 2.99
C GLU A 107 4.65 28.78 3.09
N LEU A 108 5.77 28.07 2.90
CA LEU A 108 7.11 28.67 2.91
C LEU A 108 7.48 29.39 1.61
N GLU A 109 6.87 29.01 0.47
CA GLU A 109 7.08 29.70 -0.82
C GLU A 109 6.31 31.03 -0.91
N ASP A 110 5.25 31.22 -0.12
CA ASP A 110 4.39 32.41 -0.11
C ASP A 110 4.86 33.55 0.84
N ILE A 111 5.93 33.36 1.62
CA ILE A 111 6.51 34.33 2.59
C ILE A 111 7.81 34.94 2.07
#